data_AF-A0A6I3U5Y2-F1
#
_entry.id   AF-A0A6I3U5Y2-F1
#
_cell.length_a   1.000
_cell.length_b   1.000
_cell.length_c   1.000
_cell.angle_alpha   90.00
_cell.angle_beta   90.00
_cell.angle_gamma   90.00
#
_symmetry.space_group_name_H-M   'P 1'
#
loop_
_entity.id
_entity.type
_entity.pdbx_description
1 polymer ?
#
loop_
_entity_poly.entity_id
_entity_poly.type
_entity_poly.pdbx_seq_one_letter_code
_entity_poly.pdbx_strand_id
1 'polypeptide(L)'
;SGSGKSTYLRSLNRMNDTIDIAKVTGQILYQGIDVNRPEINVYEMRKHIGMVFQRPNPFAKSIYRNITFAHERAGVKDKKVLDEIVETS
;
A
#
# COMPACT_ATOMS: atom_id res chain seq x y z
N SER A 1 11.38 13.15 18.28
CA SER A 1 10.22 13.15 17.35
C SER A 1 10.61 13.97 16.14
N GLY A 2 10.43 13.49 14.89
CA GLY A 2 10.77 14.26 13.68
C GLY A 2 11.97 13.76 12.84
N SER A 3 12.51 12.57 13.10
CA SER A 3 13.66 12.05 12.32
C SER A 3 13.32 11.58 10.89
N GLY A 4 12.20 12.02 10.31
CA GLY A 4 11.83 11.72 8.91
C GLY A 4 11.35 10.29 8.59
N LYS A 5 11.26 9.38 9.56
CA LYS A 5 10.90 7.96 9.31
C LYS A 5 9.59 7.77 8.53
N SER A 6 8.53 8.46 8.95
CA SER A 6 7.23 8.37 8.26
C SER A 6 7.27 8.99 6.87
N THR A 7 8.04 10.08 6.71
CA THR A 7 8.28 10.72 5.41
C THR A 7 9.00 9.76 4.47
N TYR A 8 10.03 9.07 4.97
CA TYR A 8 10.77 8.06 4.21
C TYR A 8 9.87 6.92 3.74
N LEU A 9 9.09 6.31 4.65
CA LEU A 9 8.16 5.24 4.28
C LEU A 9 7.17 5.70 3.20
N ARG A 10 6.56 6.88 3.37
CA ARG A 10 5.63 7.46 2.37
C ARG A 10 6.28 7.78 1.03
N SER A 11 7.59 8.02 0.98
CA SER A 11 8.30 8.20 -0.29
C SER A 11 8.39 6.89 -1.08
N LEU A 12 8.50 5.74 -0.40
CA LEU A 12 8.63 4.43 -1.07
C LEU A 12 7.40 4.06 -1.90
N ASN A 13 6.19 4.45 -1.47
CA ASN A 13 4.95 4.20 -2.22
C ASN A 13 4.33 5.46 -2.84
N ARG A 14 5.10 6.56 -2.88
CA ARG A 14 4.69 7.86 -3.43
C ARG A 14 3.40 8.41 -2.82
N MET A 15 3.18 8.22 -1.53
CA MET A 15 2.10 8.89 -0.79
C MET A 15 2.39 10.36 -0.52
N ASN A 16 3.65 10.80 -0.65
CA ASN A 16 4.02 12.20 -0.47
C ASN A 16 3.62 13.09 -1.65
N ASP A 17 3.37 12.52 -2.84
CA ASP A 17 3.00 13.26 -4.06
C ASP A 17 1.72 14.08 -3.92
N THR A 18 0.83 13.71 -2.99
CA THR A 18 -0.41 14.45 -2.69
C THR A 18 -0.20 15.58 -1.67
N ILE A 19 1.03 15.81 -1.22
CA ILE A 19 1.40 16.86 -0.26
C ILE A 19 2.19 17.90 -1.05
N ASP A 20 1.57 19.05 -1.35
CA ASP A 20 2.15 20.08 -2.25
C ASP A 20 3.56 20.56 -1.83
N ILE A 21 3.85 20.58 -0.53
CA ILE A 21 5.15 21.00 0.02
C ILE A 21 6.21 19.90 0.00
N ALA A 22 5.85 18.65 -0.31
CA ALA A 22 6.76 17.53 -0.27
C ALA A 22 7.51 17.42 -1.60
N LYS A 23 8.85 17.46 -1.52
CA LYS A 23 9.73 17.23 -2.67
C LYS A 23 10.62 16.02 -2.40
N VAL A 24 10.62 15.08 -3.33
CA VAL A 24 11.55 13.95 -3.33
C VAL A 24 12.65 14.24 -4.36
N THR A 25 13.90 14.17 -3.92
CA THR A 25 15.07 14.27 -4.79
C THR A 25 15.90 12.99 -4.66
N GLY A 26 16.72 12.70 -5.68
CA GLY A 26 17.44 11.42 -5.76
C GLY A 26 16.55 10.28 -6.30
N GLN A 27 17.02 9.05 -6.11
CA GLN A 27 16.42 7.85 -6.69
C GLN A 27 16.02 6.87 -5.60
N ILE A 28 14.86 6.23 -5.77
CA ILE A 28 14.42 5.12 -4.92
C ILE A 28 14.21 3.94 -5.85
N LEU A 29 15.09 2.95 -5.78
CA LEU A 29 15.05 1.79 -6.65
C LEU A 29 14.23 0.66 -6.03
N TYR A 30 13.18 0.24 -6.72
CA TYR A 30 12.43 -0.98 -6.43
C TYR A 30 12.58 -1.93 -7.62
N GLN A 31 13.17 -3.11 -7.39
CA GLN A 31 13.45 -4.09 -8.46
C GLN A 31 14.21 -3.49 -9.67
N GLY A 32 15.15 -2.58 -9.41
CA GLY A 32 15.93 -1.90 -10.46
C GLY A 32 15.20 -0.77 -11.18
N ILE A 33 13.94 -0.50 -10.82
CA ILE A 33 13.14 0.59 -11.38
C ILE A 33 13.10 1.73 -10.37
N ASP A 34 13.45 2.95 -10.83
CA ASP A 34 13.31 4.15 -10.00
C ASP A 34 11.84 4.56 -9.90
N VAL A 35 11.27 4.46 -8.69
CA VAL A 35 9.84 4.73 -8.45
C VAL A 35 9.49 6.20 -8.64
N ASN A 36 10.46 7.11 -8.52
CA ASN A 36 10.25 8.56 -8.64
C ASN A 36 10.15 9.03 -10.10
N ARG A 37 10.38 8.16 -11.08
CA ARG A 37 10.23 8.50 -12.50
C ARG A 37 8.79 8.93 -12.84
N PRO A 38 8.59 9.95 -13.68
CA PRO A 38 7.27 10.45 -14.02
C PRO A 38 6.42 9.43 -14.80
N GLU A 39 7.06 8.47 -15.48
CA GLU A 39 6.37 7.42 -16.26
C GLU A 39 5.84 6.27 -15.39
N ILE A 40 6.15 6.24 -14.10
CA ILE A 40 5.71 5.17 -13.20
C ILE A 40 4.22 5.26 -12.95
N ASN A 41 3.51 4.18 -13.27
CA ASN A 41 2.14 3.99 -12.85
C ASN A 41 2.10 3.70 -11.34
N VAL A 42 1.82 4.73 -10.55
CA VAL A 42 1.76 4.67 -9.09
C VAL A 42 0.71 3.65 -8.59
N TYR A 43 -0.40 3.46 -9.32
CA TYR A 43 -1.43 2.50 -8.95
C TYR A 43 -0.94 1.05 -9.05
N GLU A 44 -0.27 0.70 -10.15
CA GLU A 44 0.32 -0.64 -10.32
C GLU A 44 1.45 -0.88 -9.31
N MET A 45 2.34 0.09 -9.13
CA MET A 45 3.42 0.01 -8.14
C MET A 45 2.89 -0.28 -6.73
N ARG A 46 1.80 0.39 -6.31
CA ARG A 46 1.19 0.19 -4.98
C ARG A 46 0.57 -1.20 -4.78
N LYS A 47 0.29 -1.97 -5.83
CA LYS A 47 -0.11 -3.37 -5.69
C LYS A 47 1.04 -4.26 -5.20
N HIS A 48 2.28 -3.85 -5.42
CA HIS A 48 3.48 -4.58 -5.00
C HIS A 48 4.06 -4.09 -3.65
N ILE A 49 3.57 -2.95 -3.14
CA ILE A 49 4.06 -2.33 -1.90
C ILE A 49 2.90 -2.15 -0.92
N GLY A 50 2.76 -3.10 0.01
CA GLY A 50 1.81 -3.01 1.12
C GLY A 50 2.32 -2.08 2.23
N MET A 51 1.43 -1.25 2.79
CA MET A 51 1.74 -0.41 3.95
C MET A 51 0.92 -0.79 5.18
N VAL A 52 1.61 -0.98 6.30
CA VAL A 52 0.98 -1.16 7.62
C VAL A 52 1.17 0.13 8.41
N PHE A 53 0.06 0.82 8.65
CA PHE A 53 0.06 2.07 9.41
C PHE A 53 -0.11 1.79 10.91
N GLN A 54 0.59 2.55 11.74
CA GLN A 54 0.48 2.48 13.20
C GLN A 54 -0.97 2.65 13.69
N ARG A 55 -1.73 3.55 13.04
CA ARG A 55 -3.16 3.69 13.24
C ARG A 55 -3.88 3.13 12.01
N PRO A 56 -4.47 1.92 12.08
CA PRO A 56 -5.20 1.36 10.96
C PRO A 56 -6.46 2.19 10.68
N ASN A 57 -6.83 2.30 9.41
CA ASN A 57 -8.07 2.92 8.96
C ASN A 57 -8.93 1.88 8.23
N PRO A 58 -9.63 1.00 8.97
CA PRO A 58 -10.46 -0.03 8.35
C PRO A 58 -11.65 0.61 7.64
N PHE A 59 -12.12 -0.04 6.58
CA PHE A 59 -13.39 0.32 5.95
C PHE A 59 -14.54 0.07 6.92
N ALA A 60 -15.64 0.82 6.76
CA ALA A 60 -16.91 0.62 7.46
C ALA A 60 -17.59 -0.70 7.04
N LYS A 61 -16.95 -1.81 7.38
CA LYS A 61 -17.27 -3.20 7.05
C LYS A 61 -16.89 -4.09 8.25
N SER A 62 -17.33 -5.35 8.25
CA SER A 62 -16.89 -6.31 9.27
C SER A 62 -15.38 -6.59 9.18
N ILE A 63 -14.82 -7.18 10.24
CA ILE A 63 -13.40 -7.60 10.27
C ILE A 63 -13.12 -8.55 9.11
N TYR A 64 -13.94 -9.59 8.95
CA TYR A 64 -13.86 -10.53 7.82
C TYR A 64 -13.80 -9.81 6.47
N ARG A 65 -14.70 -8.85 6.25
CA ARG A 65 -14.78 -8.09 5.01
C ARG A 65 -13.65 -7.09 4.83
N ASN A 66 -12.96 -6.67 5.88
CA ASN A 66 -11.74 -5.86 5.76
C ASN A 66 -10.54 -6.70 5.31
N ILE A 67 -10.43 -7.94 5.81
CA ILE A 67 -9.36 -8.89 5.45
C ILE A 67 -9.56 -9.42 4.02
N THR A 68 -10.77 -9.85 3.68
CA THR A 68 -11.08 -10.47 2.37
C THR A 68 -11.24 -9.47 1.22
N PHE A 69 -11.39 -8.17 1.51
CA PHE A 69 -11.74 -7.15 0.51
C PHE A 69 -10.84 -7.16 -0.73
N ALA A 70 -9.53 -7.24 -0.53
CA ALA A 70 -8.55 -7.21 -1.62
C ALA A 70 -8.67 -8.46 -2.51
N HIS A 71 -8.89 -9.64 -1.91
CA HIS A 71 -9.05 -10.91 -2.61
C HIS A 71 -10.36 -10.96 -3.39
N GLU A 72 -11.46 -10.50 -2.79
CA GLU A 72 -12.76 -10.41 -3.47
C GLU A 72 -12.69 -9.45 -4.67
N ARG A 73 -12.01 -8.30 -4.53
CA ARG A 73 -11.81 -7.35 -5.62
C ARG A 73 -10.90 -7.89 -6.72
N ALA A 74 -9.98 -8.80 -6.40
CA ALA A 74 -9.17 -9.54 -7.35
C ALA A 74 -9.95 -10.69 -8.04
N GLY A 75 -11.21 -10.92 -7.65
CA GLY A 75 -12.09 -11.91 -8.27
C GLY A 75 -12.18 -13.25 -7.55
N VAL A 76 -11.59 -13.39 -6.36
CA VAL A 76 -11.71 -14.60 -5.54
C VAL A 76 -13.15 -14.71 -5.03
N LYS A 77 -13.86 -15.77 -5.43
CA LYS A 77 -15.25 -16.03 -5.04
C LYS A 77 -15.41 -17.31 -4.20
N ASP A 78 -14.39 -18.15 -4.14
CA ASP A 78 -14.45 -19.38 -3.36
C ASP A 78 -14.41 -19.03 -1.87
N LYS A 79 -15.51 -19.33 -1.19
CA LYS A 79 -15.65 -19.07 0.24
C LYS A 79 -14.63 -19.83 1.07
N LYS A 80 -14.26 -21.07 0.69
CA LYS A 80 -13.27 -21.84 1.45
C LYS A 80 -11.91 -21.16 1.45
N VAL A 81 -11.51 -20.63 0.30
CA VAL A 81 -10.26 -19.87 0.14
C VAL A 81 -10.31 -18.58 0.97
N LEU A 82 -11.43 -17.86 0.95
CA LEU A 82 -11.58 -16.63 1.74
C LEU A 82 -11.57 -16.90 3.25
N ASP A 83 -12.18 -18.00 3.70
CA ASP A 83 -12.19 -18.40 5.11
C ASP A 83 -10.78 -18.78 5.59
N GLU A 84 -10.03 -19.56 4.80
CA GLU A 84 -8.63 -19.93 5.09
C GLU A 84 -7.73 -18.69 5.20
N ILE A 85 -7.87 -17.71 4.31
CA ILE A 85 -7.13 -16.45 4.36
C ILE A 85 -7.40 -15.72 5.68
N VAL A 86 -8.65 -15.68 6.14
CA VAL A 86 -9.03 -14.99 7.37
C VAL A 86 -8.46 -15.67 8.61
N GLU A 87 -8.37 -17.01 8.61
CA GLU A 87 -7.84 -17.78 9.74
C GLU A 87 -6.31 -17.72 9.85
N THR A 88 -5.61 -17.44 8.75
CA THR A 88 -4.15 -17.45 8.67
C THR A 88 -3.49 -16.07 8.63
N SER A 89 -4.28 -14.99 8.52
CA SER A 89 -3.80 -13.59 8.43
C SER A 89 -3.60 -12.89 9.77
#